data_AF-A0A016S7U7-F1
#
_entry.id   AF-A0A016S7U7-F1
#
_cell.length_a   1.000
_cell.length_b   1.000
_cell.length_c   1.000
_cell.angle_alpha   90.00
_cell.angle_beta   90.00
_cell.angle_gamma   90.00
#
_symmetry.space_group_name_H-M   'P 1'
#
loop_
_entity.id
_entity.type
_entity.pdbx_description
1 polymer ?
#
loop_
_entity_poly.entity_id
_entity_poly.type
_entity_poly.pdbx_seq_one_letter_code
_entity_poly.pdbx_strand_id
1 'polypeptide(L)'
;MKIYERLLDMRLRDMVEIASDQFGFVPERSTIDAIFIARQVMEKCREKNKPCHLAFLDLEKAYDRLPRAVLWEVMRERGIPECMVRTVQVMYDGSTARVRTSHGITSKFDIKVGVHQGSALSPFLIIMTLDTVVRHLLEGPPFTLLYADDVALVEDSRAELQLKIQKWQSALADAGLKLNLRKTEIMSSLGGDDVVLDANGTAFTQTEQFQYLGSILSADGTVDAAVRGRIACAWLKWREATGILCDRRCSRVLKGKIYRTVVRPAMMYGSECWPVTKAHERMLNTSKMRMLRWACGFTRRDMVCNEDIRTLMQTAPIQQKLRAQRLRWFGHVMRRSPLHPTRQALEMEVTGKRPRGAPKKRWKDTVCKDMRELGVTKDDAQDRDLWRRRTKTADPVNARDRR
;
A
#
# COMPACT_ATOMS: atom_id res chain seq x y z
N MET A 1 -14.62 12.72 23.60
CA MET A 1 -13.27 12.13 23.55
C MET A 1 -12.63 12.26 22.16
N LYS A 2 -13.16 11.67 21.08
CA LYS A 2 -12.52 11.71 19.74
C LYS A 2 -12.17 13.09 19.17
N ILE A 3 -12.99 14.12 19.45
CA ILE A 3 -12.68 15.50 19.02
C ILE A 3 -11.43 16.02 19.73
N TYR A 4 -11.33 15.76 21.04
CA TYR A 4 -10.19 16.17 21.84
C TYR A 4 -8.90 15.44 21.43
N GLU A 5 -8.97 14.14 21.16
CA GLU A 5 -7.85 13.37 20.59
C GLU A 5 -7.35 13.96 19.27
N ARG A 6 -8.25 14.40 18.39
CA ARG A 6 -7.87 15.05 17.12
C ARG A 6 -7.17 16.38 17.33
N LEU A 7 -7.62 17.18 18.30
CA LEU A 7 -6.96 18.45 18.62
C LEU A 7 -5.55 18.24 19.18
N LEU A 8 -5.36 17.21 20.01
CA LEU A 8 -4.03 16.83 20.48
C LEU A 8 -3.16 16.29 19.35
N ASP A 9 -3.68 15.40 18.50
CA ASP A 9 -2.97 14.87 17.34
C ASP A 9 -2.47 16.00 16.43
N MET A 10 -3.33 16.99 16.11
CA MET A 10 -2.92 18.17 15.35
C MET A 10 -1.76 18.92 16.01
N ARG A 11 -1.86 19.22 17.31
CA ARG A 11 -0.81 19.95 18.02
C ARG A 11 0.50 19.18 18.11
N LEU A 12 0.45 17.87 18.32
CA LEU A 12 1.64 17.04 18.43
C LEU A 12 2.35 16.89 17.08
N ARG A 13 1.60 16.85 15.97
CA ARG A 13 2.15 16.85 14.61
C ARG A 13 2.87 18.15 14.25
N ASP A 14 2.45 19.28 14.83
CA ASP A 14 3.16 20.56 14.66
C ASP A 14 4.47 20.61 15.45
N MET A 15 4.63 19.76 16.47
CA MET A 15 5.81 19.73 17.35
C MET A 15 6.86 18.69 16.95
N VAL A 16 6.42 17.59 16.33
CA VAL A 16 7.28 16.45 16.06
C VAL A 16 7.36 16.14 14.58
N GLU A 17 8.56 16.26 14.04
CA GLU A 17 8.88 15.79 12.69
C GLU A 17 9.12 14.27 12.70
N ILE A 18 8.45 13.58 11.78
CA ILE A 18 8.58 12.14 11.54
C ILE A 18 9.49 11.94 10.33
N ALA A 19 10.39 10.94 10.38
CA ALA A 19 11.34 10.69 9.30
C ALA A 19 10.66 10.38 7.96
N SER A 20 11.38 10.69 6.88
CA SER A 20 10.91 10.57 5.50
C SER A 20 10.58 9.12 5.07
N ASP A 21 11.11 8.16 5.83
CA ASP A 21 10.99 6.71 5.72
C ASP A 21 9.59 6.20 6.09
N GLN A 22 8.84 6.96 6.89
CA GLN A 22 7.49 6.59 7.34
C GLN A 22 6.42 7.06 6.34
N PHE A 23 5.65 6.11 5.82
CA PHE A 23 4.55 6.32 4.87
C PHE A 23 3.17 6.11 5.50
N GLY A 24 3.10 5.45 6.66
CA GLY A 24 1.87 5.19 7.39
C GLY A 24 1.49 6.38 8.27
N PHE A 25 0.23 6.81 8.20
CA PHE A 25 -0.33 7.91 9.02
C PHE A 25 0.42 9.26 8.92
N VAL A 26 1.20 9.46 7.85
CA VAL A 26 1.90 10.71 7.53
C VAL A 26 1.18 11.40 6.36
N PRO A 27 0.93 12.72 6.44
CA PRO A 27 0.34 13.49 5.34
C PRO A 27 1.14 13.36 4.04
N GLU A 28 0.45 13.46 2.90
CA GLU A 28 1.05 13.38 1.56
C GLU A 28 1.76 12.06 1.20
N ARG A 29 1.75 11.07 2.10
CA ARG A 29 2.23 9.70 1.86
C ARG A 29 1.08 8.73 1.70
N SER A 30 1.31 7.66 0.93
CA SER A 30 0.29 6.65 0.66
C SER A 30 0.91 5.25 0.55
N THR A 31 0.07 4.21 0.68
CA THR A 31 0.49 2.82 0.40
C THR A 31 1.04 2.67 -1.01
N ILE A 32 0.45 3.38 -1.97
CA ILE A 32 0.89 3.36 -3.38
C ILE A 32 2.31 3.89 -3.51
N ASP A 33 2.70 4.88 -2.71
CA ASP A 33 4.05 5.43 -2.72
C ASP A 33 5.09 4.38 -2.27
N ALA A 34 4.84 3.72 -1.14
CA ALA A 34 5.73 2.66 -0.64
C ALA A 34 5.78 1.45 -1.60
N ILE A 35 4.62 0.99 -2.11
CA ILE A 35 4.55 -0.08 -3.12
C ILE A 35 5.32 0.31 -4.38
N PHE A 36 5.20 1.55 -4.82
CA PHE A 36 5.91 2.04 -6.00
C PHE A 36 7.42 2.03 -5.78
N ILE A 37 7.91 2.55 -4.65
CA ILE A 37 9.33 2.62 -4.34
C ILE A 37 9.92 1.21 -4.33
N ALA A 38 9.32 0.27 -3.59
CA ALA A 38 9.76 -1.12 -3.56
C ALA A 38 9.84 -1.73 -4.97
N ARG A 39 8.82 -1.53 -5.81
CA ARG A 39 8.82 -2.00 -7.19
C ARG A 39 9.89 -1.33 -8.06
N GLN A 40 10.17 -0.04 -7.86
CA GLN A 40 11.20 0.66 -8.62
C GLN A 40 12.60 0.16 -8.29
N VAL A 41 12.89 -0.12 -7.01
CA VAL A 41 14.19 -0.70 -6.64
C VAL A 41 14.36 -2.08 -7.28
N MET A 42 13.37 -2.96 -7.10
CA MET A 42 13.40 -4.29 -7.69
C MET A 42 13.53 -4.24 -9.21
N GLU A 43 12.77 -3.37 -9.89
CA GLU A 43 12.83 -3.22 -11.35
C GLU A 43 14.21 -2.74 -11.83
N LYS A 44 14.80 -1.74 -11.15
CA LYS A 44 16.06 -1.12 -11.54
C LYS A 44 17.27 -2.00 -11.22
N CYS A 45 17.32 -2.65 -10.06
CA CYS A 45 18.38 -3.62 -9.75
C CYS A 45 18.37 -4.77 -10.75
N ARG A 46 17.18 -5.33 -11.02
CA ARG A 46 17.00 -6.39 -12.02
C ARG A 46 17.37 -5.94 -13.44
N GLU A 47 17.02 -4.72 -13.85
CA GLU A 47 17.38 -4.18 -15.17
C GLU A 47 18.91 -4.17 -15.39
N LYS A 48 19.70 -4.12 -14.32
CA LYS A 48 21.15 -4.06 -14.33
C LYS A 48 21.83 -5.34 -13.86
N ASN A 49 21.08 -6.44 -13.67
CA ASN A 49 21.57 -7.69 -13.08
C ASN A 49 22.29 -7.49 -11.74
N LYS A 50 21.80 -6.56 -10.92
CA LYS A 50 22.28 -6.35 -9.56
C LYS A 50 21.43 -7.15 -8.58
N PRO A 51 22.04 -7.77 -7.55
CA PRO A 51 21.30 -8.39 -6.46
C PRO A 51 20.44 -7.34 -5.74
N CYS A 52 19.28 -7.79 -5.26
CA CYS A 52 18.36 -6.99 -4.47
C CYS A 52 17.63 -7.95 -3.54
N HIS A 53 17.78 -7.71 -2.25
CA HIS A 53 17.22 -8.51 -1.18
C HIS A 53 16.30 -7.60 -0.37
N LEU A 54 15.05 -8.01 -0.21
CA LEU A 54 14.05 -7.31 0.59
C LEU A 54 13.71 -8.16 1.82
N ALA A 55 13.71 -7.54 2.99
CA ALA A 55 13.14 -8.12 4.21
C ALA A 55 11.85 -7.39 4.57
N PHE A 56 10.77 -8.13 4.76
CA PHE A 56 9.50 -7.59 5.21
C PHE A 56 9.30 -7.96 6.69
N LEU A 57 9.49 -7.00 7.59
CA LEU A 57 9.34 -7.20 9.03
C LEU A 57 7.93 -6.81 9.47
N ASP A 58 7.34 -7.64 10.34
CA ASP A 58 6.02 -7.43 10.97
C ASP A 58 6.26 -7.29 12.48
N LEU A 59 5.79 -6.22 13.11
CA LEU A 59 5.81 -6.12 14.57
C LEU A 59 4.68 -6.95 15.18
N GLU A 60 4.96 -7.67 16.27
CA GLU A 60 3.96 -8.48 16.95
C GLU A 60 3.02 -7.59 17.77
N LYS A 61 1.79 -7.38 17.26
CA LYS A 61 0.72 -6.63 17.96
C LYS A 61 1.20 -5.25 18.43
N ALA A 62 1.77 -4.45 17.54
CA ALA A 62 2.38 -3.15 17.87
C ALA A 62 1.48 -2.25 18.74
N TYR A 63 0.18 -2.16 18.40
CA TYR A 63 -0.80 -1.39 19.17
C TYR A 63 -0.99 -1.91 20.60
N ASP A 64 -1.05 -3.22 20.78
CA ASP A 64 -1.42 -3.83 22.07
C ASP A 64 -0.21 -3.98 23.00
N ARG A 65 1.00 -4.00 22.46
CA ARG A 65 2.23 -4.29 23.21
C ARG A 65 3.09 -3.10 23.54
N LEU A 66 2.86 -1.92 22.93
CA LEU A 66 3.70 -0.76 23.16
C LEU A 66 3.78 -0.42 24.66
N PRO A 67 4.97 -0.49 25.29
CA PRO A 67 5.10 -0.13 26.69
C PRO A 67 4.83 1.35 26.90
N ARG A 68 3.90 1.69 27.81
CA ARG A 68 3.52 3.08 28.05
C ARG A 68 4.68 3.91 28.61
N ALA A 69 5.54 3.30 29.42
CA ALA A 69 6.75 3.95 29.94
C ALA A 69 7.63 4.49 28.80
N VAL A 70 7.93 3.64 27.81
CA VAL A 70 8.69 4.00 26.60
C VAL A 70 7.99 5.11 25.82
N LEU A 71 6.66 5.05 25.66
CA LEU A 71 5.92 6.12 25.00
C LEU A 71 6.09 7.47 25.72
N TRP A 72 6.04 7.51 27.04
CA TRP A 72 6.23 8.75 27.81
C TRP A 72 7.65 9.30 27.70
N GLU A 73 8.65 8.42 27.74
CA GLU A 73 10.05 8.79 27.55
C GLU A 73 10.28 9.37 26.16
N VAL A 74 9.78 8.71 25.12
CA VAL A 74 9.87 9.19 23.74
C VAL A 74 9.18 10.54 23.58
N MET A 75 7.99 10.74 24.17
CA MET A 75 7.33 12.04 24.07
C MET A 75 8.21 13.16 24.63
N ARG A 76 8.88 12.93 25.77
CA ARG A 76 9.79 13.90 26.38
C ARG A 76 11.06 14.11 25.55
N GLU A 77 11.63 13.02 25.02
CA GLU A 77 12.81 13.07 24.14
C GLU A 77 12.53 13.90 22.87
N ARG A 78 11.31 13.80 22.33
CA ARG A 78 10.84 14.60 21.19
C ARG A 78 10.51 16.06 21.53
N GLY A 79 10.79 16.51 22.76
CA GLY A 79 10.59 17.88 23.19
C GLY A 79 9.13 18.25 23.43
N ILE A 80 8.23 17.28 23.56
CA ILE A 80 6.81 17.57 23.86
C ILE A 80 6.70 18.09 25.30
N PRO A 81 6.02 19.23 25.54
CA PRO A 81 5.87 19.78 26.88
C PRO A 81 5.20 18.81 27.86
N GLU A 82 5.68 18.76 29.10
CA GLU A 82 5.19 17.82 30.12
C GLU A 82 3.67 17.97 30.38
N CYS A 83 3.10 19.16 30.18
CA CYS A 83 1.64 19.34 30.28
C CYS A 83 0.86 18.49 29.24
N MET A 84 1.39 18.34 28.03
CA MET A 84 0.80 17.49 27.00
C MET A 84 1.09 16.02 27.27
N VAL A 85 2.29 15.66 27.74
CA VAL A 85 2.62 14.29 28.15
C VAL A 85 1.63 13.81 29.23
N ARG A 86 1.44 14.62 30.29
CA ARG A 86 0.45 14.34 31.35
C ARG A 86 -0.97 14.23 30.82
N THR A 87 -1.34 15.09 29.87
CA THR A 87 -2.67 15.04 29.24
C THR A 87 -2.89 13.69 28.55
N VAL A 88 -1.89 13.20 27.81
CA VAL A 88 -1.97 11.88 27.17
C VAL A 88 -1.99 10.79 28.23
N GLN A 89 -1.14 10.84 29.26
CA GLN A 89 -1.13 9.85 30.36
C GLN A 89 -2.50 9.68 31.02
N VAL A 90 -3.20 10.79 31.30
CA VAL A 90 -4.55 10.78 31.89
C VAL A 90 -5.55 10.04 30.99
N MET A 91 -5.38 10.05 29.66
CA MET A 91 -6.23 9.26 28.76
C MET A 91 -6.06 7.76 28.94
N TYR A 92 -4.86 7.32 29.35
CA TYR A 92 -4.52 5.91 29.48
C TYR A 92 -4.63 5.40 30.93
N ASP A 93 -4.66 6.29 31.91
CA ASP A 93 -4.80 5.93 33.32
C ASP A 93 -6.15 5.25 33.61
N GLY A 94 -6.14 4.28 34.52
CA GLY A 94 -7.33 3.49 34.89
C GLY A 94 -8.01 2.74 33.72
N SER A 95 -7.35 2.58 32.57
CA SER A 95 -7.90 1.89 31.40
C SER A 95 -8.21 0.43 31.71
N THR A 96 -9.43 -0.01 31.44
CA THR A 96 -9.88 -1.39 31.71
C THR A 96 -10.71 -1.93 30.55
N ALA A 97 -10.71 -3.24 30.35
CA ALA A 97 -11.46 -3.92 29.29
C ALA A 97 -12.27 -5.12 29.80
N ARG A 98 -13.24 -5.52 28.97
CA ARG A 98 -14.00 -6.76 29.07
C ARG A 98 -14.11 -7.35 27.67
N VAL A 99 -14.04 -8.67 27.53
CA VAL A 99 -14.20 -9.36 26.26
C VAL A 99 -15.63 -9.88 26.15
N ARG A 100 -16.31 -9.59 25.04
CA ARG A 100 -17.60 -10.20 24.73
C ARG A 100 -17.35 -11.51 23.98
N THR A 101 -17.76 -12.61 24.59
CA THR A 101 -17.68 -13.97 24.01
C THR A 101 -19.09 -14.50 23.71
N SER A 102 -19.19 -15.65 23.04
CA SER A 102 -20.46 -16.36 22.84
C SER A 102 -21.11 -16.79 24.16
N HIS A 103 -20.34 -16.89 25.24
CA HIS A 103 -20.79 -17.30 26.57
C HIS A 103 -21.08 -16.10 27.50
N GLY A 104 -21.05 -14.87 26.97
CA GLY A 104 -21.27 -13.64 27.75
C GLY A 104 -20.02 -12.76 27.84
N ILE A 105 -20.08 -11.78 28.75
CA ILE A 105 -19.04 -10.77 28.95
C ILE A 105 -18.11 -11.23 30.07
N THR A 106 -16.79 -11.19 29.84
CA THR A 106 -15.80 -11.57 30.86
C THR A 106 -15.77 -10.57 32.03
N SER A 107 -15.09 -10.96 33.11
CA SER A 107 -14.69 -10.03 34.16
C SER A 107 -13.84 -8.89 33.61
N LYS A 108 -13.83 -7.77 34.34
CA LYS A 108 -13.06 -6.58 34.02
C LYS A 108 -11.58 -6.83 34.36
N PHE A 109 -10.68 -6.46 33.45
CA PHE A 109 -9.24 -6.51 33.68
C PHE A 109 -8.59 -5.18 33.25
N ASP A 110 -7.44 -4.88 33.85
CA ASP A 110 -6.71 -3.64 33.61
C ASP A 110 -5.85 -3.73 32.35
N ILE A 111 -5.85 -2.66 31.56
CA ILE A 111 -4.96 -2.51 30.40
C ILE A 111 -3.80 -1.62 30.83
N LYS A 112 -2.63 -2.23 31.01
CA LYS A 112 -1.40 -1.55 31.45
C LYS A 112 -0.42 -1.23 30.30
N VAL A 113 -0.57 -1.88 29.15
CA VAL A 113 0.29 -1.73 27.97
C VAL A 113 -0.55 -1.42 26.74
N GLY A 114 0.12 -0.93 25.69
CA GLY A 114 -0.49 -0.61 24.43
C GLY A 114 -1.25 0.72 24.41
N VAL A 115 -1.63 1.10 23.20
CA VAL A 115 -2.44 2.27 22.88
C VAL A 115 -3.86 1.85 22.47
N HIS A 116 -4.85 2.73 22.62
CA HIS A 116 -6.24 2.38 22.36
C HIS A 116 -6.50 2.20 20.87
N GLN A 117 -6.93 1.00 20.47
CA GLN A 117 -7.38 0.75 19.10
C GLN A 117 -8.65 1.55 18.80
N GLY A 118 -8.67 2.28 17.67
CA GLY A 118 -9.79 3.13 17.27
C GLY A 118 -9.79 4.55 17.85
N SER A 119 -8.77 4.91 18.64
CA SER A 119 -8.45 6.30 18.99
C SER A 119 -7.97 7.08 17.78
N ALA A 120 -8.29 8.37 17.71
CA ALA A 120 -7.76 9.26 16.68
C ALA A 120 -6.27 9.61 16.90
N LEU A 121 -5.78 9.49 18.13
CA LEU A 121 -4.42 9.88 18.53
C LEU A 121 -3.42 8.70 18.48
N SER A 122 -3.86 7.49 18.82
CA SER A 122 -3.02 6.28 18.86
C SER A 122 -2.15 6.05 17.62
N PRO A 123 -2.63 6.27 16.36
CA PRO A 123 -1.79 6.08 15.18
C PRO A 123 -0.54 6.96 15.19
N PHE A 124 -0.66 8.22 15.63
CA PHE A 124 0.47 9.14 15.71
C PHE A 124 1.46 8.73 16.80
N LEU A 125 0.95 8.34 17.98
CA LEU A 125 1.78 7.90 19.11
C LEU A 125 2.64 6.69 18.73
N ILE A 126 2.10 5.73 17.97
CA ILE A 126 2.86 4.57 17.51
C ILE A 126 3.95 4.98 16.52
N ILE A 127 3.61 5.75 15.48
CA ILE A 127 4.63 6.09 14.48
C ILE A 127 5.73 6.96 15.08
N MET A 128 5.41 7.87 16.00
CA MET A 128 6.39 8.67 16.72
C MET A 128 7.30 7.80 17.60
N THR A 129 6.71 6.82 18.29
CA THR A 129 7.51 5.90 19.12
C THR A 129 8.43 5.06 18.27
N LEU A 130 7.91 4.42 17.23
CA LEU A 130 8.69 3.61 16.32
C LEU A 130 9.79 4.42 15.64
N ASP A 131 9.46 5.61 15.12
CA ASP A 131 10.41 6.55 14.50
C ASP A 131 11.55 6.94 15.44
N THR A 132 11.29 7.06 16.74
CA THR A 132 12.32 7.39 17.75
C THR A 132 13.20 6.20 18.05
N VAL A 133 12.59 5.04 18.34
CA VAL A 133 13.30 3.80 18.67
C VAL A 133 14.26 3.39 17.55
N VAL A 134 13.83 3.51 16.30
CA VAL A 134 14.61 3.03 15.15
C VAL A 134 15.33 4.15 14.39
N ARG A 135 15.33 5.39 14.91
CA ARG A 135 15.82 6.58 14.18
C ARG A 135 17.25 6.43 13.66
N HIS A 136 18.11 5.83 14.49
CA HIS A 136 19.52 5.60 14.19
C HIS A 136 19.76 4.46 13.16
N LEU A 137 18.71 3.70 12.82
CA LEU A 137 18.72 2.63 11.82
C LEU A 137 18.09 3.05 10.49
N LEU A 138 17.53 4.26 10.41
CA LEU A 138 16.89 4.77 9.20
C LEU A 138 17.95 5.24 8.21
N GLU A 139 17.93 4.64 7.02
CA GLU A 139 18.84 4.98 5.92
C GLU A 139 18.17 5.80 4.81
N GLY A 140 16.90 6.13 4.98
CA GLY A 140 16.10 6.81 3.98
C GLY A 140 15.54 5.88 2.92
N PRO A 141 14.48 6.30 2.22
CA PRO A 141 14.06 5.64 1.00
C PRO A 141 15.14 5.74 -0.08
N PRO A 142 15.39 4.65 -0.83
CA PRO A 142 14.52 3.48 -0.91
C PRO A 142 14.97 2.27 -0.05
N PHE A 143 15.97 2.42 0.80
CA PHE A 143 16.59 1.33 1.58
C PHE A 143 15.80 0.94 2.82
N THR A 144 15.03 1.89 3.36
CA THR A 144 14.15 1.67 4.51
C THR A 144 12.77 2.28 4.22
N LEU A 145 11.72 1.46 4.30
CA LEU A 145 10.34 1.87 4.06
C LEU A 145 9.46 1.39 5.23
N LEU A 146 8.93 2.32 6.00
CA LEU A 146 7.97 2.02 7.08
C LEU A 146 6.57 2.38 6.62
N TYR A 147 5.60 1.53 6.96
CA TYR A 147 4.19 1.86 6.86
C TYR A 147 3.52 1.44 8.16
N ALA A 148 3.46 2.37 9.11
CA ALA A 148 3.14 2.08 10.50
C ALA A 148 4.06 0.98 11.04
N ASP A 149 3.52 -0.20 11.36
CA ASP A 149 4.20 -1.38 11.88
C ASP A 149 4.75 -2.33 10.81
N ASP A 150 4.39 -2.15 9.54
CA ASP A 150 4.99 -2.88 8.42
C ASP A 150 6.31 -2.23 8.02
N VAL A 151 7.41 -2.98 8.07
CA VAL A 151 8.75 -2.48 7.67
C VAL A 151 9.23 -3.26 6.45
N ALA A 152 9.74 -2.55 5.43
CA ALA A 152 10.48 -3.15 4.33
C ALA A 152 11.91 -2.59 4.30
N LEU A 153 12.87 -3.49 4.41
CA LEU A 153 14.30 -3.19 4.30
C LEU A 153 14.80 -3.68 2.95
N VAL A 154 15.71 -2.94 2.32
CA VAL A 154 16.30 -3.29 1.04
C VAL A 154 17.81 -3.22 1.11
N GLU A 155 18.49 -4.29 0.67
CA GLU A 155 19.95 -4.36 0.56
C GLU A 155 20.38 -5.04 -0.75
N ASP A 156 21.63 -4.83 -1.14
CA ASP A 156 22.24 -5.53 -2.28
C ASP A 156 22.97 -6.83 -1.86
N SER A 157 23.21 -7.03 -0.56
CA SER A 157 23.84 -8.22 0.01
C SER A 157 22.96 -8.89 1.08
N ARG A 158 22.89 -10.22 1.07
CA ARG A 158 22.20 -11.00 2.12
C ARG A 158 22.85 -10.84 3.49
N ALA A 159 24.18 -10.72 3.54
CA ALA A 159 24.91 -10.56 4.79
C ALA A 159 24.61 -9.20 5.43
N GLU A 160 24.55 -8.14 4.62
CA GLU A 160 24.17 -6.80 5.09
C GLU A 160 22.71 -6.76 5.52
N LEU A 161 21.82 -7.41 4.76
CA LEU A 161 20.41 -7.54 5.13
C LEU A 161 20.26 -8.25 6.49
N GLN A 162 21.00 -9.33 6.71
CA GLN A 162 21.00 -10.05 7.99
C GLN A 162 21.42 -9.14 9.14
N LEU A 163 22.55 -8.43 9.00
CA LEU A 163 23.04 -7.50 10.02
C LEU A 163 22.01 -6.39 10.30
N LYS A 164 21.35 -5.88 9.25
CA LYS A 164 20.30 -4.87 9.39
C LYS A 164 19.11 -5.41 10.18
N ILE A 165 18.62 -6.60 9.86
CA ILE A 165 17.52 -7.24 10.60
C ILE A 165 17.90 -7.43 12.08
N GLN A 166 19.11 -7.89 12.36
CA GLN A 166 19.58 -8.10 13.74
C GLN A 166 19.64 -6.77 14.53
N LYS A 167 20.11 -5.68 13.92
CA LYS A 167 20.08 -4.34 14.54
C LYS A 167 18.64 -3.89 14.84
N TRP A 168 17.72 -4.10 13.90
CA TRP A 168 16.30 -3.82 14.10
C TRP A 168 15.68 -4.66 15.22
N GLN A 169 16.04 -5.95 15.31
CA GLN A 169 15.60 -6.83 16.38
C GLN A 169 16.07 -6.32 17.76
N SER A 170 17.34 -5.93 17.87
CA SER A 170 17.90 -5.40 19.12
C SER A 170 17.19 -4.11 19.53
N ALA A 171 17.15 -3.11 18.65
CA ALA A 171 16.56 -1.80 18.97
C ALA A 171 15.07 -1.91 19.37
N LEU A 172 14.30 -2.77 18.69
CA LEU A 172 12.91 -3.01 19.06
C LEU A 172 12.79 -3.72 20.41
N ALA A 173 13.63 -4.73 20.67
CA ALA A 173 13.63 -5.46 21.93
C ALA A 173 13.98 -4.56 23.13
N ASP A 174 14.94 -3.66 22.97
CA ASP A 174 15.33 -2.68 23.98
C ASP A 174 14.16 -1.74 24.36
N ALA A 175 13.29 -1.44 23.38
CA ALA A 175 12.06 -0.67 23.58
C ALA A 175 10.85 -1.52 24.03
N GLY A 176 11.04 -2.81 24.31
CA GLY A 176 9.97 -3.75 24.68
C GLY A 176 8.99 -4.10 23.56
N LEU A 177 9.36 -3.82 22.31
CA LEU A 177 8.66 -4.25 21.10
C LEU A 177 9.27 -5.55 20.57
N LYS A 178 8.51 -6.32 19.79
CA LYS A 178 8.97 -7.62 19.28
C LYS A 178 8.60 -7.80 17.82
N LEU A 179 9.52 -8.35 17.03
CA LEU A 179 9.23 -8.80 15.67
C LEU A 179 8.50 -10.13 15.66
N ASN A 180 7.55 -10.25 14.75
CA ASN A 180 6.87 -11.48 14.43
C ASN A 180 7.68 -12.27 13.40
N LEU A 181 8.60 -13.09 13.91
CA LEU A 181 9.52 -13.88 13.09
C LEU A 181 8.80 -14.80 12.10
N ARG A 182 7.61 -15.29 12.44
CA ARG A 182 6.80 -16.17 11.57
C ARG A 182 6.19 -15.46 10.37
N LYS A 183 5.91 -14.16 10.49
CA LYS A 183 5.43 -13.34 9.36
C LYS A 183 6.55 -12.60 8.65
N THR A 184 7.75 -12.62 9.21
CA THR A 184 8.91 -11.97 8.61
C THR A 184 9.41 -12.82 7.46
N GLU A 185 9.39 -12.25 6.26
CA GLU A 185 9.75 -12.96 5.02
C GLU A 185 10.84 -12.22 4.27
N ILE A 186 11.72 -12.98 3.62
CA ILE A 186 12.83 -12.48 2.81
C ILE A 186 12.55 -12.80 1.34
N MET A 187 12.71 -11.80 0.48
CA MET A 187 12.57 -11.94 -0.97
C MET A 187 13.87 -11.53 -1.65
N SER A 188 14.39 -12.39 -2.53
CA SER A 188 15.65 -12.15 -3.25
C SER A 188 15.41 -12.15 -4.76
N SER A 189 15.96 -11.16 -5.49
CA SER A 189 15.83 -11.08 -6.95
C SER A 189 16.73 -12.06 -7.71
N LEU A 190 17.79 -12.55 -7.07
CA LEU A 190 18.73 -13.54 -7.62
C LEU A 190 18.77 -14.76 -6.70
N GLY A 191 18.84 -15.94 -7.32
CA GLY A 191 18.97 -17.22 -6.62
C GLY A 191 20.31 -17.33 -5.91
N GLY A 192 20.29 -17.98 -4.74
CA GLY A 192 21.44 -18.28 -3.91
C GLY A 192 20.98 -19.15 -2.75
N ASP A 193 21.81 -20.09 -2.32
CA ASP A 193 21.47 -21.08 -1.28
C ASP A 193 21.64 -20.53 0.15
N ASP A 194 22.26 -19.35 0.29
CA ASP A 194 22.59 -18.77 1.59
C ASP A 194 21.35 -18.29 2.37
N VAL A 195 21.08 -18.91 3.51
CA VAL A 195 19.91 -18.59 4.32
C VAL A 195 20.19 -17.36 5.20
N VAL A 196 19.25 -16.41 5.21
CA VAL A 196 19.29 -15.27 6.14
C VAL A 196 18.78 -15.72 7.51
N LEU A 197 19.57 -15.50 8.56
CA LEU A 197 19.29 -15.94 9.92
C LEU A 197 18.89 -14.79 10.85
N ASP A 198 18.09 -15.08 11.87
CA ASP A 198 17.80 -14.14 12.95
C ASP A 198 18.94 -14.06 13.98
N ALA A 199 18.79 -13.22 15.01
CA ALA A 199 19.77 -13.10 16.09
C ALA A 199 20.00 -14.41 16.89
N ASN A 200 19.09 -15.39 16.81
CA ASN A 200 19.17 -16.68 17.49
C ASN A 200 19.62 -17.82 16.55
N GLY A 201 20.01 -17.52 15.31
CA GLY A 201 20.41 -18.53 14.32
C GLY A 201 19.24 -19.25 13.64
N THR A 202 18.01 -18.78 13.79
CA THR A 202 16.82 -19.32 13.11
C THR A 202 16.67 -18.72 11.73
N ALA A 203 16.47 -19.58 10.72
CA ALA A 203 16.26 -19.18 9.34
C ALA A 203 14.93 -18.42 9.13
N PHE A 204 14.98 -17.29 8.45
CA PHE A 204 13.77 -16.62 7.95
C PHE A 204 13.19 -17.34 6.74
N THR A 205 11.86 -17.26 6.57
CA THR A 205 11.19 -17.80 5.39
C THR A 205 11.59 -17.03 4.13
N GLN A 206 12.17 -17.74 3.16
CA GLN A 206 12.43 -17.20 1.83
C GLN A 206 11.16 -17.34 0.97
N THR A 207 10.79 -16.27 0.27
CA THR A 207 9.59 -16.22 -0.54
C THR A 207 9.85 -15.66 -1.94
N GLU A 208 9.18 -16.23 -2.94
CA GLU A 208 9.14 -15.66 -4.29
C GLU A 208 8.09 -14.56 -4.42
N GLN A 209 7.05 -14.57 -3.57
CA GLN A 209 5.91 -13.66 -3.66
C GLN A 209 5.45 -13.23 -2.27
N PHE A 210 5.34 -11.91 -2.07
CA PHE A 210 4.97 -11.34 -0.77
C PHE A 210 3.85 -10.30 -0.93
N GLN A 211 2.84 -10.35 -0.06
CA GLN A 211 1.76 -9.36 -0.06
C GLN A 211 2.16 -8.11 0.74
N TYR A 212 2.79 -7.14 0.06
CA TYR A 212 3.17 -5.87 0.66
C TYR A 212 2.07 -4.82 0.50
N LEU A 213 1.52 -4.31 1.62
CA LEU A 213 0.50 -3.25 1.66
C LEU A 213 -0.71 -3.52 0.74
N GLY A 214 -1.10 -4.80 0.65
CA GLY A 214 -2.21 -5.27 -0.19
C GLY A 214 -1.89 -5.44 -1.68
N SER A 215 -0.64 -5.31 -2.11
CA SER A 215 -0.17 -5.61 -3.46
C SER A 215 0.89 -6.73 -3.42
N ILE A 216 0.74 -7.76 -4.25
CA ILE A 216 1.73 -8.83 -4.32
C ILE A 216 2.98 -8.35 -5.08
N LEU A 217 4.12 -8.40 -4.43
CA LEU A 217 5.45 -8.26 -5.03
C LEU A 217 5.94 -9.65 -5.44
N SER A 218 6.73 -9.73 -6.50
CA SER A 218 7.30 -11.00 -6.98
C SER A 218 8.80 -10.80 -7.16
N ALA A 219 9.61 -11.76 -6.71
CA ALA A 219 11.07 -11.73 -6.79
C ALA A 219 11.57 -11.50 -8.23
N ASP A 220 10.90 -12.14 -9.19
CA ASP A 220 11.19 -11.98 -10.62
C ASP A 220 10.70 -10.63 -11.19
N GLY A 221 9.95 -9.88 -10.39
CA GLY A 221 9.32 -8.58 -10.63
C GLY A 221 8.24 -8.59 -11.72
N THR A 222 7.57 -9.72 -11.94
CA THR A 222 6.30 -9.75 -12.68
C THR A 222 5.16 -9.18 -11.83
N VAL A 223 4.02 -8.92 -12.47
CA VAL A 223 2.80 -8.45 -11.80
C VAL A 223 1.63 -9.41 -11.98
N ASP A 224 1.87 -10.63 -12.46
CA ASP A 224 0.83 -11.61 -12.73
C ASP A 224 0.10 -12.01 -11.44
N ALA A 225 0.85 -12.29 -10.37
CA ALA A 225 0.29 -12.59 -9.07
C ALA A 225 -0.50 -11.39 -8.51
N ALA A 226 0.03 -10.17 -8.65
CA ALA A 226 -0.64 -8.95 -8.24
C ALA A 226 -2.00 -8.75 -8.95
N VAL A 227 -2.02 -8.93 -10.27
CA VAL A 227 -3.24 -8.82 -11.09
C VAL A 227 -4.25 -9.90 -10.71
N ARG A 228 -3.82 -11.17 -10.59
CA ARG A 228 -4.70 -12.28 -10.17
C ARG A 228 -5.27 -12.07 -8.77
N GLY A 229 -4.44 -11.63 -7.83
CA GLY A 229 -4.86 -11.33 -6.45
C GLY A 229 -5.91 -10.22 -6.40
N ARG A 230 -5.76 -9.15 -7.20
CA ARG A 230 -6.78 -8.09 -7.28
C ARG A 230 -8.05 -8.53 -7.99
N ILE A 231 -7.96 -9.39 -9.01
CA ILE A 231 -9.15 -10.02 -9.61
C ILE A 231 -9.91 -10.86 -8.57
N ALA A 232 -9.20 -11.64 -7.75
CA ALA A 232 -9.81 -12.41 -6.67
C ALA A 232 -10.50 -11.51 -5.63
N CYS A 233 -9.84 -10.42 -5.20
CA CYS A 233 -10.44 -9.43 -4.30
C CYS A 233 -11.70 -8.79 -4.89
N ALA A 234 -11.68 -8.48 -6.20
CA ALA A 234 -12.84 -7.94 -6.89
C ALA A 234 -14.01 -8.95 -6.92
N TRP A 235 -13.74 -10.25 -7.10
CA TRP A 235 -14.76 -11.28 -7.00
C TRP A 235 -15.36 -11.40 -5.60
N LEU A 236 -14.56 -11.28 -4.54
CA LEU A 236 -15.07 -11.23 -3.17
C LEU A 236 -16.03 -10.04 -2.97
N LYS A 237 -15.62 -8.85 -3.42
CA LYS A 237 -16.49 -7.65 -3.39
C LYS A 237 -17.73 -7.77 -4.25
N TRP A 238 -17.62 -8.45 -5.39
CA TRP A 238 -18.79 -8.75 -6.22
C TRP A 238 -19.75 -9.72 -5.51
N ARG A 239 -19.23 -10.75 -4.83
CA ARG A 239 -20.01 -11.74 -4.07
C ARG A 239 -20.77 -11.09 -2.91
N GLU A 240 -20.12 -10.20 -2.15
CA GLU A 240 -20.74 -9.41 -1.08
C GLU A 240 -21.91 -8.56 -1.60
N ALA A 241 -21.84 -8.08 -2.85
CA ALA A 241 -22.85 -7.22 -3.47
C ALA A 241 -23.92 -7.97 -4.29
N THR A 242 -23.98 -9.30 -4.22
CA THR A 242 -24.92 -10.13 -5.00
C THR A 242 -26.39 -9.81 -4.73
N GLY A 243 -26.74 -9.39 -3.51
CA GLY A 243 -28.09 -8.95 -3.16
C GLY A 243 -28.63 -7.82 -4.04
N ILE A 244 -27.76 -6.99 -4.64
CA ILE A 244 -28.13 -5.96 -5.61
C ILE A 244 -27.77 -6.39 -7.03
N LEU A 245 -26.56 -6.93 -7.22
CA LEU A 245 -26.04 -7.27 -8.54
C LEU A 245 -26.83 -8.39 -9.23
N CYS A 246 -27.36 -9.34 -8.47
CA CYS A 246 -28.12 -10.47 -8.99
C CYS A 246 -29.65 -10.29 -8.87
N ASP A 247 -30.15 -9.29 -8.13
CA ASP A 247 -31.60 -9.04 -8.03
C ASP A 247 -32.14 -8.52 -9.37
N ARG A 248 -33.18 -9.15 -9.89
CA ARG A 248 -33.84 -8.77 -11.15
C ARG A 248 -34.61 -7.45 -11.04
N ARG A 249 -35.03 -7.05 -9.83
CA ARG A 249 -35.71 -5.78 -9.55
C ARG A 249 -34.77 -4.58 -9.62
N CYS A 250 -33.46 -4.82 -9.44
CA CYS A 250 -32.46 -3.77 -9.51
C CYS A 250 -32.15 -3.39 -10.97
N SER A 251 -32.19 -2.08 -11.26
CA SER A 251 -31.88 -1.59 -12.60
C SER A 251 -30.42 -1.84 -12.99
N ARG A 252 -30.15 -2.05 -14.29
CA ARG A 252 -28.78 -2.24 -14.81
C ARG A 252 -27.89 -1.03 -14.52
N VAL A 253 -28.45 0.18 -14.51
CA VAL A 253 -27.74 1.41 -14.13
C VAL A 253 -27.26 1.36 -12.67
N LEU A 254 -28.13 0.95 -11.74
CA LEU A 254 -27.76 0.79 -10.33
C LEU A 254 -26.68 -0.28 -10.15
N LYS A 255 -26.83 -1.44 -10.81
CA LYS A 255 -25.82 -2.51 -10.80
C LYS A 255 -24.48 -2.01 -11.33
N GLY A 256 -24.51 -1.22 -12.40
CA GLY A 256 -23.36 -0.50 -12.94
C GLY A 256 -22.70 0.41 -11.91
N LYS A 257 -23.50 1.20 -11.19
CA LYS A 257 -23.01 2.08 -10.10
C LYS A 257 -22.31 1.28 -9.01
N ILE A 258 -22.91 0.20 -8.51
CA ILE A 258 -22.30 -0.69 -7.51
C ILE A 258 -20.97 -1.28 -8.01
N TYR A 259 -20.93 -1.76 -9.25
CA TYR A 259 -19.68 -2.24 -9.83
C TYR A 259 -18.60 -1.13 -9.84
N ARG A 260 -18.96 0.09 -10.27
CA ARG A 260 -18.02 1.21 -10.37
C ARG A 260 -17.48 1.69 -9.01
N THR A 261 -18.27 1.59 -7.95
CA THR A 261 -17.95 2.12 -6.62
C THR A 261 -17.37 1.10 -5.65
N VAL A 262 -17.70 -0.19 -5.80
CA VAL A 262 -17.28 -1.24 -4.87
C VAL A 262 -16.32 -2.23 -5.53
N VAL A 263 -16.71 -2.80 -6.67
CA VAL A 263 -15.97 -3.92 -7.29
C VAL A 263 -14.73 -3.44 -8.05
N ARG A 264 -14.88 -2.40 -8.90
CA ARG A 264 -13.78 -1.90 -9.72
C ARG A 264 -12.63 -1.32 -8.90
N PRO A 265 -12.84 -0.53 -7.83
CA PRO A 265 -11.73 -0.07 -6.99
C PRO A 265 -10.93 -1.22 -6.39
N ALA A 266 -11.58 -2.29 -5.90
CA ALA A 266 -10.91 -3.48 -5.40
C ALA A 266 -10.05 -4.16 -6.50
N MET A 267 -10.56 -4.20 -7.73
CA MET A 267 -9.85 -4.77 -8.88
C MET A 267 -8.64 -3.94 -9.33
N MET A 268 -8.67 -2.63 -9.09
CA MET A 268 -7.68 -1.67 -9.62
C MET A 268 -6.68 -1.17 -8.56
N TYR A 269 -6.82 -1.58 -7.30
CA TYR A 269 -5.89 -1.19 -6.24
C TYR A 269 -4.45 -1.60 -6.58
N GLY A 270 -3.52 -0.64 -6.52
CA GLY A 270 -2.09 -0.85 -6.83
C GLY A 270 -1.75 -0.83 -8.31
N SER A 271 -2.74 -0.68 -9.21
CA SER A 271 -2.51 -0.71 -10.67
C SER A 271 -1.70 0.47 -11.20
N GLU A 272 -1.61 1.56 -10.43
CA GLU A 272 -0.72 2.68 -10.66
C GLU A 272 0.73 2.23 -10.86
N CYS A 273 1.15 1.20 -10.13
CA CYS A 273 2.55 0.76 -10.05
C CYS A 273 2.87 -0.43 -10.98
N TRP A 274 1.92 -0.89 -11.81
CA TRP A 274 2.12 -2.06 -12.66
C TRP A 274 2.65 -1.70 -14.06
N PRO A 275 3.72 -2.37 -14.55
CA PRO A 275 4.06 -2.39 -15.98
C PRO A 275 3.05 -3.27 -16.75
N VAL A 276 1.84 -2.75 -16.95
CA VAL A 276 0.71 -3.50 -17.54
C VAL A 276 1.05 -3.94 -18.97
N THR A 277 0.88 -5.23 -19.25
CA THR A 277 1.00 -5.84 -20.59
C THR A 277 -0.39 -6.02 -21.22
N LYS A 278 -0.43 -6.36 -22.53
CA LYS A 278 -1.69 -6.69 -23.20
C LYS A 278 -2.35 -7.94 -22.62
N ALA A 279 -1.57 -8.90 -22.11
CA ALA A 279 -2.11 -10.07 -21.42
C ALA A 279 -2.84 -9.65 -20.13
N HIS A 280 -2.23 -8.77 -19.32
CA HIS A 280 -2.87 -8.27 -18.09
C HIS A 280 -4.16 -7.48 -18.40
N GLU A 281 -4.15 -6.62 -19.43
CA GLU A 281 -5.36 -5.92 -19.89
C GLU A 281 -6.48 -6.89 -20.28
N ARG A 282 -6.15 -7.97 -20.99
CA ARG A 282 -7.11 -9.01 -21.38
C ARG A 282 -7.66 -9.74 -20.15
N MET A 283 -6.81 -10.13 -19.20
CA MET A 283 -7.23 -10.80 -17.96
C MET A 283 -8.23 -9.96 -17.15
N LEU A 284 -7.92 -8.68 -16.96
CA LEU A 284 -8.80 -7.74 -16.25
C LEU A 284 -10.10 -7.50 -17.00
N ASN A 285 -10.04 -7.33 -18.33
CA ASN A 285 -11.23 -7.14 -19.14
C ASN A 285 -12.14 -8.37 -19.15
N THR A 286 -11.57 -9.57 -19.27
CA THR A 286 -12.33 -10.83 -19.21
C THR A 286 -13.05 -10.96 -17.88
N SER A 287 -12.36 -10.70 -16.77
CA SER A 287 -12.95 -10.75 -15.42
C SER A 287 -14.06 -9.72 -15.25
N LYS A 288 -13.81 -8.46 -15.65
CA LYS A 288 -14.82 -7.40 -15.68
C LYS A 288 -16.06 -7.83 -16.47
N MET A 289 -15.89 -8.26 -17.73
CA MET A 289 -17.02 -8.58 -18.59
C MET A 289 -17.80 -9.79 -18.06
N ARG A 290 -17.14 -10.76 -17.44
CA ARG A 290 -17.81 -11.87 -16.76
C ARG A 290 -18.70 -11.38 -15.62
N MET A 291 -18.18 -10.52 -14.73
CA MET A 291 -18.95 -9.93 -13.62
C MET A 291 -20.15 -9.12 -14.11
N LEU A 292 -19.98 -8.30 -15.16
CA LEU A 292 -21.05 -7.46 -15.70
C LEU A 292 -22.14 -8.28 -16.41
N ARG A 293 -21.75 -9.30 -17.19
CA ARG A 293 -22.70 -10.22 -17.84
C ARG A 293 -23.56 -10.94 -16.83
N TRP A 294 -22.93 -11.49 -15.79
CA TRP A 294 -23.67 -12.15 -14.71
C TRP A 294 -24.64 -11.22 -14.00
N ALA A 295 -24.21 -9.99 -13.69
CA ALA A 295 -25.10 -9.00 -13.08
C ALA A 295 -26.31 -8.66 -13.98
N CYS A 296 -26.15 -8.74 -15.31
CA CYS A 296 -27.23 -8.52 -16.27
C CYS A 296 -28.07 -9.77 -16.58
N GLY A 297 -27.67 -10.95 -16.07
CA GLY A 297 -28.30 -12.22 -16.42
C GLY A 297 -27.96 -12.75 -17.82
N PHE A 298 -26.92 -12.21 -18.47
CA PHE A 298 -26.52 -12.64 -19.80
C PHE A 298 -25.55 -13.82 -19.75
N THR A 299 -25.81 -14.80 -20.60
CA THR A 299 -24.98 -15.96 -20.89
C THR A 299 -24.18 -15.74 -22.18
N ARG A 300 -23.35 -16.73 -22.55
CA ARG A 300 -22.66 -16.72 -23.85
C ARG A 300 -23.63 -16.96 -25.02
N ARG A 301 -24.77 -17.63 -24.79
CA ARG A 301 -25.76 -17.96 -25.83
C ARG A 301 -26.52 -16.74 -26.33
N ASP A 302 -26.62 -15.70 -25.51
CA ASP A 302 -27.35 -14.48 -25.86
C ASP A 302 -26.61 -13.62 -26.90
N MET A 303 -25.35 -13.94 -27.21
CA MET A 303 -24.52 -13.27 -28.23
C MET A 303 -24.44 -11.73 -28.10
N VAL A 304 -24.78 -11.18 -26.93
CA VAL A 304 -24.72 -9.73 -26.66
C VAL A 304 -23.28 -9.25 -26.71
N CYS A 305 -23.01 -8.15 -27.44
CA CYS A 305 -21.66 -7.64 -27.58
C CYS A 305 -21.16 -6.98 -26.28
N ASN A 306 -19.83 -6.87 -26.13
CA ASN A 306 -19.25 -6.29 -24.91
C ASN A 306 -19.56 -4.78 -24.76
N GLU A 307 -19.69 -4.05 -25.87
CA GLU A 307 -20.03 -2.63 -25.81
C GLU A 307 -21.46 -2.41 -25.32
N ASP A 308 -22.44 -3.22 -25.75
CA ASP A 308 -23.82 -3.12 -25.28
C ASP A 308 -23.92 -3.30 -23.77
N ILE A 309 -23.21 -4.28 -23.20
CA ILE A 309 -23.17 -4.50 -21.75
C ILE A 309 -22.56 -3.30 -21.03
N ARG A 310 -21.51 -2.70 -21.60
CA ARG A 310 -20.89 -1.50 -21.02
C ARG A 310 -21.82 -0.29 -21.09
N THR A 311 -22.56 -0.13 -22.16
CA THR A 311 -23.60 0.91 -22.33
C THR A 311 -24.72 0.71 -21.31
N LEU A 312 -25.27 -0.50 -21.21
CA LEU A 312 -26.33 -0.85 -20.25
C LEU A 312 -25.93 -0.61 -18.80
N MET A 313 -24.68 -0.93 -18.45
CA MET A 313 -24.13 -0.76 -17.10
C MET A 313 -23.43 0.58 -16.91
N GLN A 314 -23.38 1.46 -17.92
CA GLN A 314 -22.68 2.74 -17.90
C GLN A 314 -21.21 2.62 -17.39
N THR A 315 -20.41 1.73 -17.97
CA THR A 315 -19.02 1.52 -17.54
C THR A 315 -18.04 1.72 -18.69
N ALA A 316 -16.98 2.51 -18.47
CA ALA A 316 -15.92 2.67 -19.46
C ALA A 316 -15.04 1.41 -19.54
N PRO A 317 -14.36 1.16 -20.68
CA PRO A 317 -13.34 0.11 -20.80
C PRO A 317 -12.31 0.15 -19.66
N ILE A 318 -11.94 -1.04 -19.15
CA ILE A 318 -11.05 -1.11 -17.98
C ILE A 318 -9.64 -0.59 -18.31
N GLN A 319 -9.19 -0.78 -19.54
CA GLN A 319 -7.90 -0.34 -20.04
C GLN A 319 -7.76 1.19 -19.95
N GLN A 320 -8.81 1.92 -20.35
CA GLN A 320 -8.83 3.38 -20.25
C GLN A 320 -8.84 3.86 -18.79
N LYS A 321 -9.44 3.09 -17.87
CA LYS A 321 -9.43 3.39 -16.43
C LYS A 321 -8.04 3.14 -15.82
N LEU A 322 -7.37 2.04 -16.20
CA LEU A 322 -6.01 1.73 -15.75
C LEU A 322 -5.03 2.83 -16.19
N ARG A 323 -5.09 3.23 -17.47
CA ARG A 323 -4.30 4.34 -18.02
C ARG A 323 -4.55 5.64 -17.25
N ALA A 324 -5.82 6.01 -17.08
CA ALA A 324 -6.18 7.24 -16.35
C ALA A 324 -5.67 7.23 -14.91
N GLN A 325 -5.76 6.09 -14.21
CA GLN A 325 -5.30 5.94 -12.83
C GLN A 325 -3.77 6.06 -12.73
N ARG A 326 -3.03 5.38 -13.61
CA ARG A 326 -1.56 5.46 -13.69
C ARG A 326 -1.07 6.87 -14.04
N LEU A 327 -1.66 7.53 -15.04
CA LEU A 327 -1.27 8.88 -15.42
C LEU A 327 -1.66 9.93 -14.37
N ARG A 328 -2.81 9.77 -13.70
CA ARG A 328 -3.18 10.63 -12.57
C ARG A 328 -2.13 10.56 -11.46
N TRP A 329 -1.69 9.35 -11.11
CA TRP A 329 -0.68 9.15 -10.09
C TRP A 329 0.70 9.64 -10.56
N PHE A 330 1.12 9.35 -11.79
CA PHE A 330 2.35 9.88 -12.38
C PHE A 330 2.39 11.41 -12.33
N GLY A 331 1.31 12.10 -12.74
CA GLY A 331 1.26 13.55 -12.66
C GLY A 331 1.31 14.07 -11.21
N HIS A 332 0.75 13.34 -10.24
CA HIS A 332 0.91 13.68 -8.83
C HIS A 332 2.38 13.57 -8.39
N VAL A 333 3.08 12.52 -8.80
CA VAL A 333 4.51 12.37 -8.53
C VAL A 333 5.30 13.53 -9.16
N MET A 334 5.09 13.85 -10.44
CA MET A 334 5.81 14.93 -11.15
C MET A 334 5.70 16.32 -10.52
N ARG A 335 4.64 16.57 -9.74
CA ARG A 335 4.42 17.85 -9.03
C ARG A 335 5.00 17.86 -7.61
N ARG A 336 5.50 16.73 -7.10
CA ARG A 336 6.16 16.66 -5.78
C ARG A 336 7.59 17.19 -5.86
N SER A 337 8.11 17.63 -4.71
CA SER A 337 9.51 18.01 -4.54
C SER A 337 10.45 16.93 -5.08
N PRO A 338 11.59 17.28 -5.72
CA PRO A 338 12.63 16.32 -6.12
C PRO A 338 13.16 15.49 -4.94
N LEU A 339 13.13 16.04 -3.72
CA LEU A 339 13.52 15.36 -2.48
C LEU A 339 12.47 14.37 -1.97
N HIS A 340 11.27 14.35 -2.56
CA HIS A 340 10.24 13.41 -2.14
C HIS A 340 10.65 11.96 -2.51
N PRO A 341 10.52 10.98 -1.62
CA PRO A 341 10.97 9.60 -1.85
C PRO A 341 10.50 8.94 -3.14
N THR A 342 9.26 9.18 -3.56
CA THR A 342 8.77 8.66 -4.85
C THR A 342 9.41 9.31 -6.07
N ARG A 343 9.83 10.58 -5.96
CA ARG A 343 10.60 11.27 -7.02
C ARG A 343 12.01 10.72 -7.09
N GLN A 344 12.69 10.61 -5.93
CA GLN A 344 13.99 9.96 -5.83
C GLN A 344 13.96 8.53 -6.39
N ALA A 345 13.00 7.70 -5.99
CA ALA A 345 12.89 6.33 -6.48
C ALA A 345 12.59 6.25 -7.99
N LEU A 346 11.83 7.20 -8.54
CA LEU A 346 11.56 7.28 -9.98
C LEU A 346 12.81 7.70 -10.76
N GLU A 347 13.63 8.60 -10.22
CA GLU A 347 14.83 9.15 -10.87
C GLU A 347 16.12 8.37 -10.59
N MET A 348 16.12 7.51 -9.57
CA MET A 348 17.26 6.69 -9.17
C MET A 348 17.90 5.97 -10.37
N GLU A 349 19.23 5.97 -10.45
CA GLU A 349 19.97 5.22 -11.45
C GLU A 349 20.79 4.12 -10.76
N VAL A 350 20.70 2.91 -11.30
CA VAL A 350 21.53 1.78 -10.86
C VAL A 350 22.64 1.59 -11.89
N THR A 351 23.88 1.44 -11.42
CA THR A 351 25.05 1.27 -12.27
C THR A 351 24.97 -0.04 -13.06
N GLY A 352 25.49 -0.03 -14.28
CA GLY A 352 25.57 -1.20 -15.16
C GLY A 352 24.81 -1.07 -16.47
N LYS A 353 24.85 -2.13 -17.27
CA LYS A 353 24.22 -2.19 -18.60
C LYS A 353 22.96 -3.04 -18.56
N ARG A 354 21.98 -2.66 -19.37
CA ARG A 354 20.78 -3.48 -19.58
C ARG A 354 21.15 -4.69 -20.44
N PRO A 355 20.70 -5.91 -20.08
CA PRO A 355 20.93 -7.10 -20.90
C PRO A 355 20.39 -6.93 -22.34
N ARG A 356 21.10 -7.52 -23.31
CA ARG A 356 20.64 -7.61 -24.71
C ARG A 356 19.53 -8.67 -24.84
N GLY A 357 18.63 -8.51 -25.81
CA GLY A 357 17.54 -9.46 -26.10
C GLY A 357 16.16 -8.89 -25.83
N ALA A 358 15.30 -9.67 -25.17
CA ALA A 358 13.91 -9.30 -24.83
C ALA A 358 13.77 -8.92 -23.34
N PRO A 359 14.25 -7.74 -22.91
CA PRO A 359 14.19 -7.36 -21.51
C PRO A 359 12.73 -7.15 -21.06
N LYS A 360 12.47 -7.39 -19.77
CA LYS A 360 11.15 -7.14 -19.17
C LYS A 360 10.73 -5.68 -19.37
N LYS A 361 9.43 -5.49 -19.60
CA LYS A 361 8.81 -4.18 -19.79
C LYS A 361 8.90 -3.36 -18.50
N ARG A 362 9.37 -2.11 -18.60
CA ARG A 362 9.46 -1.21 -17.44
C ARG A 362 8.15 -0.50 -17.17
N TRP A 363 8.00 -0.04 -15.95
CA TRP A 363 6.90 0.86 -15.60
C TRP A 363 6.94 2.14 -16.45
N LYS A 364 8.11 2.76 -16.57
CA LYS A 364 8.35 3.97 -17.38
C LYS A 364 7.97 3.78 -18.85
N ASP A 365 8.25 2.61 -19.43
CA ASP A 365 7.87 2.31 -20.82
C ASP A 365 6.34 2.34 -21.00
N THR A 366 5.60 1.91 -19.98
CA THR A 366 4.14 1.93 -19.98
C THR A 366 3.60 3.35 -19.85
N VAL A 367 4.18 4.18 -18.97
CA VAL A 367 3.80 5.60 -18.86
C VAL A 367 4.09 6.35 -20.15
N CYS A 368 5.26 6.16 -20.76
CA CYS A 368 5.59 6.77 -22.05
C CYS A 368 4.65 6.35 -23.18
N LYS A 369 4.19 5.08 -23.18
CA LYS A 369 3.17 4.63 -24.14
C LYS A 369 1.83 5.34 -23.89
N ASP A 370 1.38 5.38 -22.64
CA ASP A 370 0.11 5.99 -22.24
C ASP A 370 0.09 7.50 -22.56
N MET A 371 1.21 8.21 -22.36
CA MET A 371 1.35 9.62 -22.70
C MET A 371 1.30 9.87 -24.21
N ARG A 372 2.00 9.05 -25.00
CA ARG A 372 1.96 9.12 -26.48
C ARG A 372 0.56 8.90 -27.03
N GLU A 373 -0.20 7.95 -26.48
CA GLU A 373 -1.59 7.70 -26.89
C GLU A 373 -2.54 8.87 -26.62
N LEU A 374 -2.21 9.73 -25.66
CA LEU A 374 -3.03 10.89 -25.29
C LEU A 374 -2.44 12.23 -25.79
N GLY A 375 -1.29 12.20 -26.47
CA GLY A 375 -0.62 13.41 -26.95
C GLY A 375 -0.20 14.35 -25.81
N VAL A 376 0.21 13.81 -24.66
CA VAL A 376 0.69 14.60 -23.51
C VAL A 376 2.19 14.42 -23.29
N THR A 377 2.84 15.44 -22.75
CA THR A 377 4.25 15.41 -22.36
C THR A 377 4.40 15.36 -20.84
N LYS A 378 5.63 15.23 -20.33
CA LYS A 378 5.86 15.32 -18.88
C LYS A 378 5.63 16.74 -18.35
N ASP A 379 5.89 17.75 -19.16
CA ASP A 379 5.77 19.16 -18.76
C ASP A 379 4.31 19.56 -18.57
N ASP A 380 3.41 18.98 -19.38
CA ASP A 380 1.95 19.09 -19.19
C ASP A 380 1.50 18.67 -17.77
N ALA A 381 2.28 17.86 -17.05
CA ALA A 381 1.93 17.42 -15.70
C ALA A 381 2.04 18.53 -14.65
N GLN A 382 2.75 19.63 -14.92
CA GLN A 382 2.84 20.77 -14.01
C GLN A 382 1.53 21.55 -13.94
N ASP A 383 0.82 21.70 -15.06
CA ASP A 383 -0.55 22.21 -15.07
C ASP A 383 -1.54 21.11 -14.65
N ARG A 384 -1.99 21.20 -13.39
CA ARG A 384 -2.92 20.22 -12.80
C ARG A 384 -4.23 20.09 -13.57
N ASP A 385 -4.76 21.18 -14.11
CA ASP A 385 -6.08 21.20 -14.76
C ASP A 385 -5.99 20.73 -16.21
N LEU A 386 -4.95 21.14 -16.94
CA LEU A 386 -4.63 20.57 -18.26
C LEU A 386 -4.40 19.05 -18.14
N TRP A 387 -3.54 18.62 -17.21
CA TRP A 387 -3.24 17.21 -16.99
C TRP A 387 -4.50 16.41 -16.68
N ARG A 388 -5.34 16.92 -15.75
CA ARG A 388 -6.59 16.26 -15.38
C ARG A 388 -7.55 16.16 -16.56
N ARG A 389 -7.70 17.21 -17.38
CA ARG A 389 -8.58 17.19 -18.54
C ARG A 389 -8.14 16.16 -19.57
N ARG A 390 -6.83 16.08 -19.87
CA ARG A 390 -6.30 15.16 -20.90
C ARG A 390 -6.22 13.71 -20.44
N THR A 391 -6.00 13.44 -19.16
CA THR A 391 -5.77 12.07 -18.65
C THR A 391 -6.99 11.40 -18.02
N LYS A 392 -8.05 12.15 -17.68
CA LYS A 392 -9.25 11.61 -17.04
C LYS A 392 -10.12 10.83 -18.05
N THR A 393 -10.35 9.56 -17.76
CA THR A 393 -11.40 8.76 -18.42
C THR A 393 -12.68 8.81 -17.59
N ALA A 394 -13.72 9.50 -18.06
CA ALA A 394 -15.05 9.46 -17.45
C ALA A 394 -15.75 8.11 -17.71
N ASP A 395 -16.65 7.68 -16.82
CA ASP A 395 -17.62 6.64 -17.20
C ASP A 395 -18.75 7.28 -18.01
N PRO A 396 -19.41 6.55 -18.93
CA PRO A 396 -20.57 7.06 -19.63
C PRO A 396 -21.65 7.51 -18.63
N VAL A 397 -22.27 8.65 -18.86
CA VAL A 397 -23.36 9.19 -18.04
C VAL A 397 -24.57 9.40 -18.97
N ASN A 398 -25.76 8.93 -18.58
CA ASN A 398 -26.98 9.26 -19.29
C ASN A 398 -27.48 10.65 -18.87
N ALA A 399 -28.16 11.35 -19.77
CA ALA A 399 -28.73 12.69 -19.54
C ALA A 399 -29.64 12.82 -18.30
N ARG A 400 -30.14 11.70 -17.74
CA ARG A 400 -30.96 11.66 -16.52
C ARG A 400 -30.18 11.87 -15.22
N ASP A 401 -28.86 11.67 -15.19
CA ASP A 401 -28.02 11.87 -13.99
C ASP A 401 -27.45 13.31 -13.87
N ARG A 402 -27.85 14.23 -14.77
CA ARG A 402 -27.46 15.65 -14.75
C ARG A 402 -28.54 16.55 -14.11
N ARG A 403 -29.56 15.98 -13.46
CA ARG A 403 -30.61 16.73 -12.76
C ARG A 403 -30.32 16.82 -11.27
#